data_AF-G1Q2T7-F1
#
_entry.id   AF-G1Q2T7-F1
#
_cell.length_a   1.000
_cell.length_b   1.000
_cell.length_c   1.000
_cell.angle_alpha   90.00
_cell.angle_beta   90.00
_cell.angle_gamma   90.00
#
_symmetry.space_group_name_H-M   'P 1'
#
loop_
_entity.id
_entity.type
_entity.pdbx_description
1 polymer ?
#
loop_
_entity_poly.entity_id
_entity_poly.type
_entity_poly.pdbx_seq_one_letter_code
_entity_poly.pdbx_strand_id
1 'polypeptide(L)'
;MAENFGDCAGGFRHNEVIDFINNEVLLNGGGPDFYTTLRSQSWNEIEDRLQAVLTDPQVPRMRQRASAWSALALGVRVAARQYEHQKHRIQQLQDQVEEHKTVSWALAAQLRKLLRERDQAASELQSILTVLRQAKDERDMLCQRLLQVEISTHTNPLPQVVQPVRRDQLGRAPPWPMNAEKQGKMVATGAHNMPHLKTQMATLGVKLYLSGNPSAGAQAV
;
A
#
# COMPACT_ATOMS: atom_id res chain seq x y z
N MET A 1 20.44 -41.75 27.71
CA MET A 1 19.44 -41.66 26.62
C MET A 1 19.67 -40.37 25.87
N ALA A 2 19.74 -40.44 24.54
CA ALA A 2 20.04 -39.33 23.64
C ALA A 2 18.78 -38.65 23.07
N GLU A 3 17.58 -39.24 23.10
CA GLU A 3 16.39 -38.53 22.62
C GLU A 3 15.09 -39.19 23.10
N ASN A 4 14.04 -38.40 23.26
CA ASN A 4 12.72 -38.88 23.65
C ASN A 4 11.89 -39.20 22.39
N PHE A 5 11.26 -40.37 22.35
CA PHE A 5 10.44 -40.77 21.21
C PHE A 5 9.30 -39.77 21.00
N GLY A 6 9.25 -39.17 19.82
CA GLY A 6 8.21 -38.20 19.45
C GLY A 6 8.55 -36.73 19.70
N ASP A 7 9.77 -36.38 20.13
CA ASP A 7 10.21 -34.97 20.13
C ASP A 7 10.42 -34.55 18.66
N CYS A 8 9.41 -33.91 18.06
CA CYS A 8 9.48 -33.40 16.67
C CYS A 8 10.69 -32.49 16.44
N ALA A 9 11.26 -31.94 17.52
CA ALA A 9 12.45 -31.13 17.50
C ALA A 9 13.77 -31.91 17.32
N GLY A 10 13.77 -33.25 17.33
CA GLY A 10 14.94 -34.15 17.27
C GLY A 10 15.62 -34.22 15.89
N GLY A 11 14.89 -33.96 14.81
CA GLY A 11 15.42 -33.96 13.45
C GLY A 11 15.59 -35.33 12.78
N PHE A 12 15.54 -36.42 13.55
CA PHE A 12 15.50 -37.78 13.00
C PHE A 12 14.11 -38.14 12.51
N ARG A 13 14.04 -38.77 11.32
CA ARG A 13 12.77 -39.20 10.69
C ARG A 13 12.36 -40.62 11.04
N HIS A 14 13.31 -41.44 11.47
CA HIS A 14 13.17 -42.89 11.65
C HIS A 14 13.37 -43.23 13.11
N ASN A 15 12.34 -43.80 13.74
CA ASN A 15 12.39 -44.17 15.16
C ASN A 15 13.44 -45.25 15.42
N GLU A 16 13.70 -46.12 14.44
CA GLU A 16 14.72 -47.16 14.52
C GLU A 16 16.13 -46.60 14.69
N VAL A 17 16.40 -45.43 14.09
CA VAL A 17 17.69 -44.74 14.21
C VAL A 17 17.82 -44.10 15.61
N ILE A 18 16.73 -43.53 16.12
CA ILE A 18 16.67 -42.96 17.47
C ILE A 18 16.91 -44.06 18.51
N ASP A 19 16.22 -45.19 18.37
CA ASP A 19 16.41 -46.40 19.20
C ASP A 19 17.87 -46.88 19.18
N PHE A 20 18.44 -47.00 17.98
CA PHE A 20 19.83 -47.45 17.82
C PHE A 20 20.82 -46.51 18.51
N ILE A 21 20.71 -45.20 18.29
CA ILE A 21 21.60 -44.21 18.91
C ILE A 21 21.42 -44.19 20.43
N ASN A 22 20.18 -44.25 20.92
CA ASN A 22 19.88 -44.32 22.35
C ASN A 22 20.54 -45.55 23.00
N ASN A 23 20.42 -46.70 22.36
CA ASN A 23 21.02 -47.95 22.83
C ASN A 23 22.54 -47.91 22.78
N GLU A 24 23.13 -47.40 21.70
CA GLU A 24 24.58 -47.21 21.60
C GLU A 24 25.11 -46.32 22.71
N VAL A 25 24.47 -45.19 23.00
CA VAL A 25 24.90 -44.30 24.09
C VAL A 25 24.82 -45.01 25.45
N LEU A 26 23.75 -45.76 25.71
CA LEU A 26 23.57 -46.50 26.97
C LEU A 26 24.59 -47.64 27.14
N LEU A 27 24.81 -48.44 26.10
CA LEU A 27 25.75 -49.57 26.10
C LEU A 27 27.20 -49.12 26.30
N ASN A 28 27.53 -47.93 25.80
CA ASN A 28 28.86 -47.34 25.92
C ASN A 28 29.08 -46.55 27.23
N GLY A 29 28.16 -46.65 28.20
CA GLY A 29 28.27 -46.03 29.52
C GLY A 29 27.81 -44.57 29.59
N GLY A 30 27.07 -44.09 28.58
CA GLY A 30 26.45 -42.77 28.57
C GLY A 30 25.15 -42.74 29.38
N GLY A 31 25.13 -41.92 30.44
CA GLY A 31 23.95 -41.77 31.31
C GLY A 31 22.80 -40.96 30.67
N PRO A 32 21.60 -40.98 31.27
CA PRO A 32 20.49 -40.09 30.90
C PRO A 32 20.88 -38.61 30.96
N ASP A 33 21.71 -38.24 31.95
CA ASP A 33 22.14 -36.86 32.17
C ASP A 33 23.12 -36.35 31.11
N PHE A 34 23.78 -37.27 30.40
CA PHE A 34 24.84 -36.91 29.45
C PHE A 34 24.28 -36.11 28.28
N TYR A 35 23.13 -36.51 27.74
CA TYR A 35 22.49 -35.78 26.65
C TYR A 35 21.74 -34.54 27.14
N THR A 36 21.09 -34.60 28.30
CA THR A 36 20.31 -33.46 28.83
C THR A 36 21.20 -32.28 29.20
N THR A 37 22.39 -32.53 29.73
CA THR A 37 23.39 -31.49 30.03
C THR A 37 23.97 -30.85 28.76
N LEU A 38 24.21 -31.65 27.71
CA LEU A 38 24.71 -31.15 26.43
C LEU A 38 23.61 -30.48 25.60
N ARG A 39 22.33 -30.81 25.80
CA ARG A 39 21.17 -30.21 25.09
C ARG A 39 21.05 -28.71 25.29
N SER A 40 21.45 -28.18 26.45
CA SER A 40 21.40 -26.75 26.76
C SER A 40 22.62 -25.95 26.30
N GLN A 41 23.67 -26.63 25.84
CA GLN A 41 24.91 -25.99 25.39
C GLN A 41 24.84 -25.59 23.92
N SER A 42 25.68 -24.62 23.55
CA SER A 42 25.85 -24.23 22.15
C SER A 42 26.60 -25.32 21.37
N TRP A 43 26.44 -25.36 20.04
CA TRP A 43 27.16 -26.34 19.21
C TRP A 43 28.67 -26.23 19.37
N ASN A 44 29.21 -25.02 19.50
CA ASN A 44 30.63 -24.77 19.71
C ASN A 44 31.13 -25.41 21.02
N GLU A 45 30.37 -25.26 22.11
CA GLU A 45 30.71 -25.89 23.40
C GLU A 45 30.66 -27.41 23.35
N ILE A 46 29.74 -27.98 22.57
CA ILE A 46 29.63 -29.43 22.37
C ILE A 46 30.83 -29.94 21.56
N GLU A 47 31.25 -29.21 20.53
CA GLU A 47 32.42 -29.50 19.70
C GLU A 47 33.72 -29.42 20.51
N ASP A 48 33.90 -28.36 21.31
CA ASP A 48 35.05 -28.20 22.21
C ASP A 48 35.15 -29.35 23.23
N ARG A 49 34.01 -29.77 23.80
CA ARG A 49 33.93 -30.92 24.71
C ARG A 49 34.25 -32.23 24.02
N LEU A 50 33.75 -32.42 22.80
CA LEU A 50 34.08 -33.60 21.99
C LEU A 50 35.58 -33.66 21.72
N GLN A 51 36.18 -32.56 21.32
CA GLN A 51 37.61 -32.48 21.08
C GLN A 51 38.39 -32.86 22.34
N ALA A 52 38.05 -32.29 23.49
CA ALA A 52 38.68 -32.61 24.77
C ALA A 52 38.62 -34.12 25.10
N VAL A 53 37.46 -34.75 24.92
CA VAL A 53 37.23 -36.18 25.18
C VAL A 53 37.99 -37.09 24.21
N LEU A 54 38.16 -36.66 22.96
CA LEU A 54 38.89 -37.41 21.93
C LEU A 54 40.40 -37.28 22.06
N THR A 55 40.89 -36.12 22.49
CA THR A 55 42.34 -35.87 22.67
C THR A 55 42.89 -36.45 23.97
N ASP A 56 42.05 -36.75 24.95
CA ASP A 56 42.48 -37.32 26.22
C ASP A 56 42.70 -38.85 26.11
N PRO A 57 43.96 -39.32 26.24
CA PRO A 57 44.27 -40.75 26.19
C PRO A 57 43.76 -41.53 27.42
N GLN A 58 43.39 -40.85 28.50
CA GLN A 58 42.84 -41.48 29.72
C GLN A 58 41.36 -41.85 29.58
N VAL A 59 40.68 -41.34 28.56
CA VAL A 59 39.25 -41.64 28.36
C VAL A 59 39.08 -43.02 27.72
N PRO A 60 38.30 -43.93 28.32
CA PRO A 60 37.99 -45.22 27.71
C PRO A 60 37.27 -45.04 26.37
N ARG A 61 37.62 -45.89 25.38
CA ARG A 61 37.02 -45.85 24.03
C ARG A 61 35.49 -45.90 24.04
N MET A 62 34.88 -46.62 24.98
CA MET A 62 33.42 -46.66 25.12
C MET A 62 32.86 -45.27 25.40
N ARG A 63 33.46 -44.50 26.32
CA ARG A 63 32.99 -43.14 26.63
C ARG A 63 33.14 -42.18 25.44
N GLN A 64 34.21 -42.32 24.65
CA GLN A 64 34.40 -41.56 23.41
C GLN A 64 33.30 -41.88 22.38
N ARG A 65 32.88 -43.15 22.31
CA ARG A 65 31.80 -43.60 21.42
C ARG A 65 30.44 -43.03 21.86
N ALA A 66 30.16 -43.08 23.17
CA ALA A 66 28.95 -42.47 23.72
C ALA A 66 28.89 -40.96 23.46
N SER A 67 30.01 -40.24 23.60
CA SER A 67 30.06 -38.80 23.30
C SER A 67 29.88 -38.51 21.81
N ALA A 68 30.48 -39.31 20.93
CA ALA A 68 30.34 -39.14 19.48
C ALA A 68 28.88 -39.32 19.02
N TRP A 69 28.21 -40.37 19.49
CA TRP A 69 26.79 -40.61 19.19
C TRP A 69 25.88 -39.52 19.76
N SER A 70 26.15 -39.05 20.99
CA SER A 70 25.39 -37.97 21.61
C SER A 70 25.53 -36.65 20.85
N ALA A 71 26.74 -36.34 20.39
CA ALA A 71 27.01 -35.15 19.59
C ALA A 71 26.38 -35.23 18.19
N LEU A 72 26.39 -36.41 17.56
CA LEU A 72 25.67 -36.63 16.30
C LEU A 72 24.16 -36.33 16.47
N ALA A 73 23.54 -36.85 17.54
CA ALA A 73 22.14 -36.55 17.82
C ALA A 73 21.88 -35.04 18.00
N LEU A 74 22.73 -34.35 18.75
CA LEU A 74 22.61 -32.90 18.95
C LEU A 74 22.84 -32.09 17.66
N GLY A 75 23.78 -32.50 16.82
CA GLY A 75 24.06 -31.84 15.54
C GLY A 75 22.88 -31.96 14.58
N VAL A 76 22.30 -33.15 14.46
CA VAL A 76 21.07 -33.39 13.67
C VAL A 76 19.92 -32.53 14.18
N ARG A 77 19.77 -32.40 15.50
CA ARG A 77 18.76 -31.55 16.12
C ARG A 77 18.92 -30.08 15.76
N VAL A 78 20.13 -29.55 15.85
CA VAL A 78 20.43 -28.15 15.50
C VAL A 78 20.17 -27.91 14.01
N ALA A 79 20.62 -28.82 13.14
CA ALA A 79 20.39 -28.72 11.70
C ALA A 79 18.89 -28.73 11.35
N ALA A 80 18.11 -29.61 11.98
CA ALA A 80 16.66 -29.67 11.77
C ALA A 80 15.95 -28.39 12.19
N ARG A 81 16.29 -27.83 13.37
CA ARG A 81 15.74 -26.55 13.83
C ARG A 81 16.10 -25.39 12.91
N GLN A 82 17.35 -25.35 12.43
CA GLN A 82 17.77 -24.33 11.47
C GLN A 82 16.98 -24.43 10.16
N TYR A 83 16.79 -25.65 9.64
CA TYR A 83 16.00 -25.88 8.45
C TYR A 83 14.54 -25.44 8.62
N GLU A 84 13.89 -25.81 9.73
CA GLU A 84 12.52 -25.37 10.03
C GLU A 84 12.42 -23.86 10.13
N HIS A 85 13.36 -23.22 10.84
CA HIS A 85 13.38 -21.76 10.98
C HIS A 85 13.56 -21.07 9.62
N GLN A 86 14.46 -21.57 8.78
CA GLN A 86 14.66 -21.08 7.42
C GLN A 86 13.41 -21.29 6.56
N LYS A 87 12.76 -22.46 6.64
CA LYS A 87 11.52 -22.74 5.92
C LYS A 87 10.41 -21.78 6.30
N HIS A 88 10.18 -21.57 7.61
CA HIS A 88 9.20 -20.60 8.09
C HIS A 88 9.53 -19.18 7.63
N ARG A 89 10.82 -18.79 7.68
CA ARG A 89 11.25 -17.47 7.21
C ARG A 89 11.01 -17.28 5.71
N ILE A 90 11.32 -18.29 4.90
CA ILE A 90 11.07 -18.28 3.46
C ILE A 90 9.57 -18.15 3.18
N GLN A 91 8.74 -18.92 3.90
CA GLN A 91 7.29 -18.88 3.73
C GLN A 91 6.71 -17.51 4.08
N GLN A 92 7.12 -16.91 5.20
CA GLN A 92 6.73 -15.54 5.56
C GLN A 92 7.13 -14.50 4.50
N LEU A 93 8.33 -14.63 3.94
CA LEU A 93 8.78 -13.73 2.87
C LEU A 93 7.98 -13.93 1.59
N GLN A 94 7.61 -15.16 1.25
CA GLN A 94 6.75 -15.44 0.10
C GLN A 94 5.37 -14.81 0.29
N ASP A 95 4.76 -14.97 1.46
CA ASP A 95 3.46 -14.38 1.77
C ASP A 95 3.50 -12.85 1.63
N GLN A 96 4.54 -12.20 2.18
CA GLN A 96 4.75 -10.75 2.02
C GLN A 96 4.91 -10.32 0.56
N VAL A 97 5.67 -11.08 -0.24
CA VAL A 97 5.85 -10.78 -1.66
C VAL A 97 4.53 -10.89 -2.43
N GLU A 98 3.71 -11.90 -2.13
CA GLU A 98 2.39 -12.04 -2.75
C GLU A 98 1.45 -10.90 -2.33
N GLU A 99 1.41 -10.52 -1.06
CA GLU A 99 0.66 -9.35 -0.60
C GLU A 99 1.10 -8.08 -1.36
N HIS A 100 2.40 -7.81 -1.44
CA HIS A 100 2.92 -6.66 -2.18
C HIS A 100 2.57 -6.71 -3.67
N LYS A 101 2.63 -7.89 -4.30
CA LYS A 101 2.21 -8.06 -5.70
C LYS A 101 0.74 -7.71 -5.87
N THR A 102 -0.16 -8.19 -5.01
CA THR A 102 -1.59 -7.89 -5.12
C THR A 102 -1.88 -6.39 -4.99
N VAL A 103 -1.23 -5.71 -4.03
CA VAL A 103 -1.34 -4.26 -3.86
C VAL A 103 -0.81 -3.52 -5.09
N SER A 104 0.35 -3.93 -5.62
CA SER A 104 0.94 -3.32 -6.81
C SER A 104 0.05 -3.48 -8.05
N TRP A 105 -0.61 -4.63 -8.21
CA TRP A 105 -1.55 -4.88 -9.30
C TRP A 105 -2.82 -4.04 -9.16
N ALA A 106 -3.36 -3.92 -7.95
CA ALA A 106 -4.50 -3.05 -7.67
C ALA A 106 -4.18 -1.59 -7.99
N LEU A 107 -3.00 -1.11 -7.58
CA LEU A 107 -2.54 0.25 -7.88
C LEU A 107 -2.34 0.47 -9.39
N ALA A 108 -1.73 -0.48 -10.09
CA ALA A 108 -1.58 -0.42 -11.54
C ALA A 108 -2.94 -0.39 -12.27
N ALA A 109 -3.93 -1.14 -11.78
CA ALA A 109 -5.29 -1.12 -12.31
C ALA A 109 -5.97 0.24 -12.10
N GLN A 110 -5.81 0.84 -10.92
CA GLN A 110 -6.32 2.19 -10.63
C GLN A 110 -5.66 3.25 -11.52
N LEU A 111 -4.33 3.22 -11.69
CA LEU A 111 -3.62 4.14 -12.59
C LEU A 111 -4.10 4.01 -14.03
N ARG A 112 -4.28 2.78 -14.53
CA ARG A 112 -4.85 2.55 -15.87
C ARG A 112 -6.27 3.07 -16.02
N LYS A 113 -7.08 3.04 -14.95
CA LYS A 113 -8.43 3.59 -14.96
C LYS A 113 -8.38 5.13 -15.04
N LEU A 114 -7.56 5.77 -14.22
CA LEU A 114 -7.38 7.22 -14.24
C LEU A 114 -6.84 7.71 -15.58
N LEU A 115 -5.89 6.99 -16.20
CA LEU A 115 -5.40 7.32 -17.54
C LEU A 115 -6.51 7.27 -18.58
N ARG A 116 -7.36 6.22 -18.56
CA ARG A 116 -8.51 6.12 -19.46
C ARG A 116 -9.52 7.27 -19.26
N GLU A 117 -9.82 7.61 -18.01
CA GLU A 117 -10.70 8.75 -17.68
C GLU A 117 -10.11 10.07 -18.17
N ARG A 118 -8.78 10.25 -18.03
CA ARG A 118 -8.06 11.42 -18.52
C ARG A 118 -8.11 11.53 -20.04
N ASP A 119 -7.90 10.43 -20.76
CA ASP A 119 -7.94 10.41 -22.22
C ASP A 119 -9.36 10.68 -22.74
N GLN A 120 -10.38 10.13 -22.08
CA GLN A 120 -11.78 10.40 -22.39
C GLN A 120 -12.15 11.87 -22.17
N ALA A 121 -11.77 12.45 -21.04
CA ALA A 121 -12.00 13.88 -20.79
C ALA A 121 -11.26 14.76 -21.81
N ALA A 122 -10.06 14.35 -22.25
CA ALA A 122 -9.30 15.08 -23.26
C ALA A 122 -9.98 15.03 -24.63
N SER A 123 -10.55 13.88 -25.04
CA SER A 123 -11.27 13.75 -26.31
C SER A 123 -12.58 14.54 -26.30
N GLU A 124 -13.31 14.54 -25.19
CA GLU A 124 -14.52 15.37 -25.00
C GLU A 124 -14.20 16.86 -25.09
N LEU A 125 -13.14 17.32 -24.42
CA LEU A 125 -12.69 18.71 -24.52
C LEU A 125 -12.32 19.09 -25.95
N GLN A 126 -11.61 18.23 -26.67
CA GLN A 126 -11.29 18.47 -28.09
C GLN A 126 -12.57 18.58 -28.93
N SER A 127 -13.56 17.71 -28.71
CA SER A 127 -14.86 17.78 -29.39
C SER A 127 -15.62 19.07 -29.08
N ILE A 128 -15.58 19.55 -27.85
CA ILE A 128 -16.24 20.82 -27.48
C ILE A 128 -15.52 21.99 -28.16
N LEU A 129 -14.18 21.97 -28.19
CA LEU A 129 -13.39 23.01 -28.83
C LEU A 129 -13.63 23.09 -30.34
N THR A 130 -13.79 21.95 -31.02
CA THR A 130 -14.12 21.93 -32.46
C THR A 130 -15.51 22.51 -32.72
N VAL A 131 -16.51 22.13 -31.93
CA VAL A 131 -17.87 22.70 -32.03
C VAL A 131 -17.87 24.21 -31.76
N LEU A 132 -17.16 24.66 -30.73
CA LEU A 132 -17.07 26.07 -30.39
C LEU A 132 -16.37 26.88 -31.50
N ARG A 133 -15.34 26.31 -32.12
CA ARG A 133 -14.67 26.93 -33.26
C ARG A 133 -15.61 27.06 -34.45
N GLN A 134 -16.36 26.00 -34.77
CA GLN A 134 -17.35 26.05 -35.84
C GLN A 134 -18.43 27.13 -35.58
N ALA A 135 -19.00 27.18 -34.37
CA ALA A 135 -20.00 28.19 -34.02
C ALA A 135 -19.43 29.63 -34.10
N LYS A 136 -18.16 29.81 -33.75
CA LYS A 136 -17.46 31.09 -33.90
C LYS A 136 -17.32 31.48 -35.37
N ASP A 137 -16.88 30.55 -36.22
CA ASP A 137 -16.70 30.76 -37.65
C ASP A 137 -18.05 31.07 -38.34
N GLU A 138 -19.12 30.36 -37.97
CA GLU A 138 -20.49 30.63 -38.42
C GLU A 138 -20.97 32.04 -38.03
N ARG A 139 -20.74 32.44 -36.76
CA ARG A 139 -21.04 33.79 -36.30
C ARG A 139 -20.27 34.84 -37.10
N ASP A 140 -18.97 34.64 -37.30
CA ASP A 140 -18.14 35.58 -38.07
C ASP A 140 -18.64 35.73 -39.51
N MET A 141 -19.04 34.63 -40.14
CA MET A 141 -19.65 34.64 -41.47
C MET A 141 -20.97 35.42 -41.49
N LEU A 142 -21.84 35.24 -40.50
CA LEU A 142 -23.10 36.00 -40.39
C LEU A 142 -22.85 37.50 -40.15
N CYS A 143 -21.90 37.86 -39.28
CA CYS A 143 -21.50 39.25 -39.05
C CYS A 143 -20.98 39.91 -40.34
N GLN A 144 -20.16 39.20 -41.13
CA GLN A 144 -19.68 39.70 -42.42
C GLN A 144 -20.83 39.93 -43.41
N ARG A 145 -21.81 39.02 -43.48
CA ARG A 145 -22.99 39.18 -44.33
C ARG A 145 -23.84 40.38 -43.92
N LEU A 146 -24.07 40.57 -42.62
CA LEU A 146 -24.79 41.74 -42.10
C LEU A 146 -24.10 43.05 -42.51
N LEU A 147 -22.78 43.12 -42.34
CA LEU A 147 -22.01 44.29 -42.74
C LEU A 147 -22.12 44.59 -44.25
N GLN A 148 -22.09 43.56 -45.09
CA GLN A 148 -22.29 43.73 -46.55
C GLN A 148 -23.67 44.28 -46.89
N VAL A 149 -24.72 43.81 -46.20
CA VAL A 149 -26.08 44.32 -46.38
C VAL A 149 -26.16 45.79 -45.95
N GLU A 150 -25.62 46.13 -44.78
CA GLU A 150 -25.60 47.52 -44.29
C GLU A 150 -24.88 48.46 -45.27
N ILE A 151 -23.70 48.07 -45.76
CA ILE A 151 -22.95 48.86 -46.75
C ILE A 151 -23.76 48.99 -48.05
N SER A 152 -24.36 47.91 -48.54
CA SER A 152 -25.16 47.92 -49.78
C SER A 152 -26.40 48.80 -49.68
N THR A 153 -27.04 48.86 -48.50
CA THR A 153 -28.17 49.78 -48.24
C THR A 153 -27.73 51.24 -48.16
N HIS A 154 -26.50 51.52 -47.73
CA HIS A 154 -25.95 52.87 -47.67
C HIS A 154 -25.42 53.37 -49.03
N THR A 155 -24.99 52.47 -49.91
CA THR A 155 -24.49 52.81 -51.25
C THR A 155 -25.57 52.89 -52.35
N ASN A 156 -26.85 52.83 -52.00
CA ASN A 156 -27.94 53.09 -52.94
C ASN A 156 -28.38 54.56 -52.79
N PRO A 157 -27.90 55.50 -53.64
CA PRO A 157 -28.35 56.88 -53.58
C PRO A 157 -29.79 56.94 -54.09
N LEU A 158 -30.76 56.96 -53.16
CA LEU A 158 -32.09 57.45 -53.48
C LEU A 158 -31.92 58.90 -53.99
N PRO A 159 -32.54 59.29 -55.13
CA PRO A 159 -32.42 60.64 -55.65
C PRO A 159 -32.85 61.65 -54.58
N GLN A 160 -31.92 62.53 -54.20
CA GLN A 160 -32.19 63.66 -53.33
C GLN A 160 -33.23 64.58 -53.99
N VAL A 161 -34.51 64.37 -53.68
CA VAL A 161 -35.50 65.44 -53.78
C VAL A 161 -35.41 66.22 -52.48
N VAL A 162 -34.56 67.23 -52.50
CA VAL A 162 -34.54 68.31 -51.50
C VAL A 162 -35.89 69.01 -51.57
N GLN A 163 -36.68 68.92 -50.49
CA GLN A 163 -37.68 69.93 -50.17
C GLN A 163 -37.50 70.40 -48.73
N PRO A 164 -37.48 71.72 -48.47
CA PRO A 164 -37.27 72.24 -47.13
C PRO A 164 -38.57 72.24 -46.32
N VAL A 165 -38.46 71.68 -45.12
CA VAL A 165 -39.06 72.10 -43.83
C VAL A 165 -40.57 72.39 -43.78
N ARG A 166 -41.26 71.61 -42.93
CA ARG A 166 -42.06 72.22 -41.84
C ARG A 166 -41.84 71.51 -40.51
N ARG A 167 -41.39 72.34 -39.57
CA ARG A 167 -41.46 72.18 -38.12
C ARG A 167 -42.96 72.18 -37.75
N ASP A 168 -43.43 71.12 -37.10
CA ASP A 168 -44.32 71.17 -35.93
C ASP A 168 -45.00 69.81 -35.66
N GLN A 169 -44.73 69.31 -34.44
CA GLN A 169 -45.61 68.47 -33.61
C GLN A 169 -45.88 67.02 -34.04
N LEU A 170 -45.25 66.05 -33.36
CA LEU A 170 -45.94 65.11 -32.45
C LEU A 170 -44.94 64.12 -31.82
N GLY A 171 -45.13 63.80 -30.54
CA GLY A 171 -44.65 62.53 -29.98
C GLY A 171 -43.40 62.59 -29.10
N ARG A 172 -43.54 63.21 -27.92
CA ARG A 172 -42.69 62.92 -26.76
C ARG A 172 -42.83 61.44 -26.40
N ALA A 173 -41.83 60.62 -26.68
CA ALA A 173 -41.73 59.26 -26.14
C ALA A 173 -41.23 59.33 -24.68
N PRO A 174 -41.82 58.56 -23.74
CA PRO A 174 -41.45 58.61 -22.33
C PRO A 174 -40.12 57.88 -22.05
N PRO A 175 -39.40 58.24 -20.98
CA PRO A 175 -38.15 57.59 -20.59
C PRO A 175 -38.39 56.17 -20.06
N TRP A 176 -37.46 55.26 -20.35
CA TRP A 176 -37.48 53.87 -19.90
C TRP A 176 -37.57 53.78 -18.36
N PRO A 177 -38.36 52.87 -17.78
CA PRO A 177 -38.37 52.69 -16.35
C PRO A 177 -37.20 51.80 -15.92
N MET A 178 -36.34 52.38 -15.10
CA MET A 178 -35.37 51.68 -14.27
C MET A 178 -36.11 51.34 -12.97
N ASN A 179 -36.51 50.08 -12.77
CA ASN A 179 -37.17 49.63 -11.55
C ASN A 179 -36.21 48.80 -10.70
N ALA A 180 -35.67 49.49 -9.70
CA ALA A 180 -35.04 48.93 -8.52
C ALA A 180 -36.07 48.28 -7.58
N GLU A 181 -35.54 47.35 -6.80
CA GLU A 181 -36.09 46.62 -5.65
C GLU A 181 -37.19 47.31 -4.83
N LYS A 182 -38.19 46.51 -4.41
CA LYS A 182 -38.76 46.56 -3.06
C LYS A 182 -39.53 45.27 -2.71
N GLN A 183 -38.83 44.39 -2.00
CA GLN A 183 -39.18 43.80 -0.71
C GLN A 183 -40.68 43.57 -0.38
N GLY A 184 -41.07 42.30 -0.26
CA GLY A 184 -42.29 41.82 0.40
C GLY A 184 -42.02 40.48 1.08
N LYS A 185 -42.10 40.47 2.41
CA LYS A 185 -41.76 39.39 3.36
C LYS A 185 -43.00 38.51 3.65
N MET A 186 -42.76 37.31 4.20
CA MET A 186 -43.71 36.34 4.83
C MET A 186 -44.51 35.42 3.87
N VAL A 187 -44.70 34.11 4.07
CA VAL A 187 -44.41 33.16 5.17
C VAL A 187 -44.28 31.74 4.60
N ALA A 188 -43.59 30.91 5.38
CA ALA A 188 -43.28 29.48 5.28
C ALA A 188 -44.39 28.50 4.88
N THR A 189 -43.98 27.38 4.27
CA THR A 189 -44.28 25.95 4.57
C THR A 189 -43.39 25.17 3.58
N GLY A 190 -42.40 24.33 3.90
CA GLY A 190 -42.36 23.13 4.74
C GLY A 190 -41.81 21.96 3.88
N ALA A 191 -41.05 21.04 4.50
CA ALA A 191 -40.46 19.78 3.98
C ALA A 191 -39.18 19.88 3.12
N HIS A 192 -37.97 19.65 3.66
CA HIS A 192 -37.34 18.39 4.14
C HIS A 192 -36.39 17.75 3.10
N ASN A 193 -35.12 17.67 3.51
CA ASN A 193 -34.07 16.69 3.17
C ASN A 193 -32.82 17.26 2.49
N MET A 194 -31.87 17.72 3.30
CA MET A 194 -30.43 17.71 2.99
C MET A 194 -29.66 17.34 4.25
N PRO A 195 -28.97 16.19 4.31
CA PRO A 195 -28.07 15.92 5.41
C PRO A 195 -26.78 16.75 5.27
N HIS A 196 -26.56 17.55 6.30
CA HIS A 196 -25.32 18.27 6.60
C HIS A 196 -24.13 17.32 6.70
N LEU A 197 -23.11 17.52 5.86
CA LEU A 197 -21.75 17.02 6.11
C LEU A 197 -21.02 18.04 7.00
N LYS A 198 -21.11 17.84 8.32
CA LYS A 198 -20.22 18.48 9.29
C LYS A 198 -19.55 17.40 10.14
N THR A 199 -18.23 17.35 9.99
CA THR A 199 -17.25 16.94 11.01
C THR A 199 -17.23 15.46 11.43
N GLN A 200 -16.22 14.74 10.93
CA GLN A 200 -15.42 13.78 11.71
C GLN A 200 -14.03 13.63 11.06
N MET A 201 -13.14 14.59 11.35
CA MET A 201 -11.69 14.48 11.15
C MET A 201 -11.03 15.06 12.40
N ALA A 202 -11.22 14.36 13.52
CA ALA A 202 -10.37 14.47 14.70
C ALA A 202 -10.59 13.21 15.53
N THR A 203 -9.49 12.63 15.99
CA THR A 203 -9.40 11.53 16.98
C THR A 203 -9.41 10.11 16.42
N LEU A 204 -8.33 9.74 15.71
CA LEU A 204 -7.66 8.47 16.01
C LEU A 204 -6.26 8.80 16.50
N GLY A 205 -6.16 8.96 17.82
CA GLY A 205 -4.89 8.94 18.52
C GLY A 205 -4.31 7.55 18.46
N VAL A 206 -3.23 7.38 17.70
CA VAL A 206 -2.28 6.30 17.95
C VAL A 206 -1.22 6.88 18.88
N LYS A 207 -1.50 6.70 20.17
CA LYS A 207 -0.56 6.84 21.27
C LYS A 207 0.49 5.74 21.08
N LEU A 208 1.64 6.09 20.49
CA LEU A 208 2.84 5.26 20.52
C LEU A 208 3.25 5.11 22.00
N TYR A 209 2.79 4.04 22.63
CA TYR A 209 3.38 3.52 23.85
C TYR A 209 4.69 2.84 23.47
N LEU A 210 5.80 3.56 23.61
CA LEU A 210 7.07 2.93 23.97
C LEU A 210 7.38 3.38 25.40
N SER A 211 6.88 2.57 26.33
CA SER A 211 7.40 2.49 27.69
C SER A 211 8.89 2.17 27.61
N GLY A 212 9.69 2.94 28.34
CA GLY A 212 11.13 2.74 28.42
C GLY A 212 11.53 1.46 29.16
N ASN A 213 12.80 1.12 29.01
CA ASN A 213 13.63 0.76 30.14
C ASN A 213 15.08 1.21 29.88
N PRO A 214 15.82 1.68 30.89
CA PRO A 214 17.20 2.14 30.74
C PRO A 214 18.14 0.94 30.86
N SER A 215 18.99 0.72 29.87
CA SER A 215 20.13 -0.19 30.04
C SER A 215 21.32 0.59 30.58
N ALA A 216 21.60 0.36 31.86
CA ALA A 216 22.91 0.51 32.46
C ALA A 216 23.95 -0.39 31.76
N GLY A 217 25.21 0.04 31.77
CA GLY A 217 26.38 -0.71 31.30
C GLY A 217 27.23 0.15 30.36
N ALA A 218 28.13 0.98 30.87
CA ALA A 218 29.51 0.64 31.25
C ALA A 218 30.50 0.63 30.06
N GLN A 219 31.49 1.53 30.18
CA GLN A 219 32.86 1.48 29.64
C GLN A 219 33.09 1.43 28.13
N ALA A 220 33.69 2.52 27.63
CA ALA A 220 34.71 2.44 26.59
C ALA A 220 35.98 3.14 27.13
N VAL A 221 37.09 2.44 26.91
CA VAL A 221 38.50 2.77 27.23
C VAL A 221 38.97 4.00 26.47
#